data_AF-A0A9D1ZYY4-F1
#
_entry.id   AF-A0A9D1ZYY4-F1
#
_cell.length_a   1.000
_cell.length_b   1.000
_cell.length_c   1.000
_cell.angle_alpha   90.00
_cell.angle_beta   90.00
_cell.angle_gamma   90.00
#
_symmetry.space_group_name_H-M   'P 1'
#
loop_
_entity.id
_entity.type
_entity.pdbx_description
1 polymer ?
#
loop_
_entity_poly.entity_id
_entity_poly.type
_entity_poly.pdbx_seq_one_letter_code
_entity_poly.pdbx_strand_id
1 'polypeptide(L)'
;MKACEKRPVAMQQIDNLVADIEKRVANHLDQEITSDEIGEMVMDGLKEIDDVAYVRFAAVHRQFKDINSWLDEINEVLKKKQGK
;
A
#
# COMPACT_ATOMS: atom_id res chain seq x y z
N MET A 1 6.68 8.67 -5.15
CA MET A 1 7.81 7.76 -5.50
C MET A 1 8.68 7.32 -4.32
N LYS A 2 8.74 8.02 -3.17
CA LYS A 2 9.64 7.67 -2.05
C LYS A 2 9.50 6.22 -1.53
N ALA A 3 8.29 5.67 -1.49
CA ALA A 3 8.05 4.30 -1.03
C ALA A 3 8.70 3.24 -1.93
N CYS A 4 8.58 3.39 -3.25
CA CYS A 4 9.10 2.46 -4.26
C CYS A 4 10.58 2.70 -4.62
N GLU A 5 11.27 3.64 -3.95
CA GLU A 5 12.64 3.98 -4.29
C GLU A 5 13.59 2.79 -4.07
N LYS A 6 14.44 2.50 -5.08
CA LYS A 6 15.38 1.36 -5.11
C LYS A 6 14.70 -0.02 -4.96
N ARG A 7 13.42 -0.12 -5.31
CA ARG A 7 12.70 -1.40 -5.38
C ARG A 7 12.61 -1.88 -6.84
N PRO A 8 12.50 -3.19 -7.08
CA PRO A 8 12.26 -3.75 -8.41
C PRO A 8 10.80 -3.55 -8.84
N VAL A 9 10.31 -2.31 -8.77
CA VAL A 9 8.95 -1.94 -9.16
C VAL A 9 9.04 -1.17 -10.47
N ALA A 10 8.43 -1.69 -11.53
CA ALA A 10 8.40 -1.01 -12.81
C ALA A 10 7.51 0.23 -12.71
N MET A 11 7.90 1.32 -13.38
CA MET A 11 7.11 2.56 -13.39
C MET A 11 5.67 2.30 -13.84
N GLN A 12 5.49 1.44 -14.86
CA GLN A 12 4.18 1.04 -15.36
C GLN A 12 3.28 0.43 -14.28
N GLN A 13 3.83 -0.30 -13.30
CA GLN A 13 3.02 -0.87 -12.21
C GLN A 13 2.50 0.24 -11.29
N ILE A 14 3.31 1.29 -11.08
CA ILE A 14 2.91 2.47 -10.30
C ILE A 14 1.84 3.24 -11.06
N ASP A 15 2.04 3.48 -12.35
CA ASP A 15 1.08 4.21 -13.20
C ASP A 15 -0.26 3.48 -13.27
N ASN A 16 -0.23 2.15 -13.42
CA ASN A 16 -1.44 1.32 -13.40
C ASN A 16 -2.16 1.39 -12.05
N LEU A 17 -1.42 1.32 -10.94
CA LEU A 17 -1.99 1.46 -9.61
C LEU A 17 -2.68 2.82 -9.44
N VAL A 18 -2.02 3.91 -9.87
CA VAL A 18 -2.60 5.25 -9.80
C VAL A 18 -3.88 5.34 -10.63
N ALA A 19 -3.86 4.84 -11.87
CA ALA A 19 -5.04 4.83 -12.74
C ALA A 19 -6.21 4.03 -12.15
N ASP A 20 -5.92 2.89 -11.52
CA ASP A 20 -6.93 2.07 -10.85
C ASP A 20 -7.53 2.79 -9.63
N ILE A 21 -6.71 3.49 -8.85
CA ILE A 21 -7.19 4.30 -7.72
C ILE A 21 -8.05 5.45 -8.23
N GLU A 22 -7.59 6.22 -9.23
CA GLU A 22 -8.37 7.30 -9.84
C GLU A 22 -9.72 6.80 -10.34
N LYS A 23 -9.76 5.63 -10.97
CA LYS A 23 -11.00 4.99 -11.41
C LYS A 23 -11.90 4.61 -10.23
N ARG A 24 -11.35 4.09 -9.12
CA ARG A 24 -12.14 3.77 -7.92
C ARG A 24 -12.72 5.03 -7.30
N VAL A 25 -11.93 6.09 -7.19
CA VAL A 25 -12.37 7.40 -6.68
C VAL A 25 -13.44 8.01 -7.58
N ALA A 26 -13.27 7.97 -8.90
CA ALA A 26 -14.24 8.50 -9.84
C ALA A 26 -15.59 7.74 -9.83
N ASN A 27 -15.56 6.44 -9.50
CA ASN A 27 -16.75 5.62 -9.33
C ASN A 27 -17.30 5.63 -7.89
N HIS A 28 -16.69 6.39 -7.00
CA HIS A 28 -17.19 6.53 -5.64
C HIS A 28 -18.52 7.27 -5.66
N LEU A 29 -19.50 6.77 -4.91
CA LEU A 29 -20.86 7.32 -4.90
C LEU A 29 -20.93 8.65 -4.14
N ASP A 30 -20.04 8.85 -3.17
CA ASP A 30 -19.96 10.07 -2.39
C ASP A 30 -19.15 11.16 -3.12
N GLN A 31 -19.58 12.42 -2.98
CA GLN A 31 -18.91 13.58 -3.60
C GLN A 31 -17.53 13.89 -3.00
N GLU A 32 -17.25 13.37 -1.82
CA GLU A 32 -16.00 13.60 -1.10
C GLU A 32 -15.38 12.26 -0.70
N ILE A 33 -14.05 12.20 -0.79
CA ILE A 33 -13.25 11.06 -0.35
C ILE A 33 -12.16 11.57 0.60
N THR A 34 -11.93 10.85 1.68
CA THR A 34 -10.89 11.22 2.64
C THR A 34 -9.51 10.79 2.15
N SER A 35 -8.48 11.53 2.56
CA SER A 35 -7.08 11.14 2.30
C SER A 35 -6.71 9.79 2.92
N ASP A 36 -7.39 9.40 4.00
CA ASP A 36 -7.19 8.10 4.65
C ASP A 36 -7.67 6.96 3.74
N GLU A 37 -8.86 7.08 3.15
CA GLU A 37 -9.39 6.10 2.20
C GLU A 37 -8.49 5.94 0.98
N ILE A 38 -8.01 7.05 0.41
CA ILE A 38 -7.06 7.00 -0.71
C ILE A 38 -5.77 6.30 -0.29
N GLY A 39 -5.25 6.58 0.91
CA GLY A 39 -4.06 5.93 1.42
C GLY A 39 -4.22 4.43 1.64
N GLU A 40 -5.39 3.98 2.12
CA GLU A 40 -5.69 2.55 2.23
C GLU A 40 -5.76 1.90 0.83
N MET A 41 -6.34 2.55 -0.19
CA MET A 41 -6.30 2.05 -1.56
C MET A 41 -4.87 1.94 -2.13
N VAL A 42 -4.01 2.91 -1.83
CA VAL A 42 -2.58 2.85 -2.19
C VAL A 42 -1.89 1.69 -1.46
N MET A 43 -2.18 1.51 -0.18
CA MET A 43 -1.63 0.43 0.63
C MET A 43 -2.01 -0.95 0.09
N ASP A 44 -3.28 -1.16 -0.25
CA ASP A 44 -3.75 -2.43 -0.83
C ASP A 44 -3.02 -2.77 -2.14
N GLY A 45 -2.88 -1.79 -3.04
CA GLY A 45 -2.16 -2.01 -4.29
C GLY A 45 -0.65 -2.23 -4.10
N LEU A 46 -0.02 -1.49 -3.19
CA LEU A 46 1.40 -1.69 -2.88
C LEU A 46 1.66 -3.06 -2.26
N LYS A 47 0.71 -3.63 -1.50
CA LYS A 47 0.84 -4.97 -0.91
C LYS A 47 0.93 -6.06 -1.99
N GLU A 48 0.30 -5.86 -3.14
CA GLU A 48 0.40 -6.80 -4.27
C GLU A 48 1.66 -6.57 -5.11
N ILE A 49 2.14 -5.34 -5.18
CA ILE A 49 3.31 -4.96 -6.00
C ILE A 49 4.63 -5.28 -5.27
N ASP A 50 4.79 -4.78 -4.04
CA ASP A 50 6.04 -4.89 -3.28
C ASP A 50 5.82 -4.67 -1.78
N ASP A 51 6.09 -5.71 -0.99
CA ASP A 51 5.92 -5.69 0.47
C ASP A 51 6.73 -4.55 1.14
N VAL A 52 7.92 -4.24 0.65
CA VAL A 52 8.79 -3.20 1.26
C VAL A 52 8.27 -1.80 0.94
N ALA A 53 7.80 -1.56 -0.28
CA ALA A 53 7.17 -0.31 -0.65
C ALA A 53 5.88 -0.08 0.14
N TYR A 54 5.05 -1.13 0.31
CA TYR A 54 3.89 -1.12 1.19
C TYR A 54 4.28 -0.70 2.61
N VAL A 55 5.28 -1.38 3.20
CA VAL A 55 5.73 -1.11 4.56
C VAL A 55 6.19 0.34 4.75
N ARG A 56 6.96 0.87 3.79
CA ARG A 56 7.45 2.26 3.81
C ARG A 56 6.33 3.27 3.69
N PHE A 57 5.33 2.99 2.86
CA PHE A 57 4.17 3.86 2.70
C PHE A 57 3.31 3.86 3.97
N ALA A 58 3.02 2.67 4.50
CA ALA A 58 2.24 2.48 5.72
C ALA A 58 2.86 3.18 6.94
N ALA A 59 4.20 3.17 7.07
CA ALA A 59 4.90 3.83 8.17
C ALA A 59 4.71 5.35 8.22
N VAL A 60 4.44 5.99 7.09
CA VAL A 60 4.18 7.43 7.00
C VAL A 60 2.68 7.72 7.11
N HIS A 61 1.85 6.90 6.44
CA HIS A 61 0.40 7.12 6.36
C HIS A 61 -0.33 6.75 7.65
N ARG A 62 0.06 5.66 8.31
CA ARG A 62 -0.54 5.17 9.57
C ARG A 62 0.26 5.58 10.80
N GLN A 63 0.65 6.85 10.95
CA GLN A 63 1.34 7.31 12.17
C GLN A 63 0.62 6.79 13.44
N PHE A 64 1.26 5.81 14.10
CA PHE A 64 1.10 5.48 15.52
C PHE A 64 -0.31 5.13 16.06
N LYS A 65 -0.94 4.05 15.61
CA LYS A 65 -1.94 3.39 16.49
C LYS A 65 -1.61 1.96 16.90
N ASP A 66 -0.84 1.20 16.11
CA ASP A 66 -0.56 -0.18 16.51
C ASP A 66 0.65 -0.78 15.78
N ILE A 67 1.85 -0.29 16.11
CA ILE A 67 3.09 -0.79 15.48
C ILE A 67 3.35 -2.27 15.79
N ASN A 68 2.80 -2.78 16.90
CA ASN A 68 2.97 -4.15 17.33
C ASN A 68 2.09 -5.10 16.50
N SER A 69 0.80 -4.79 16.30
CA SER A 69 -0.05 -5.62 15.44
C SER A 69 0.41 -5.59 13.98
N TRP A 70 0.98 -4.47 13.52
CA TRP A 70 1.54 -4.38 12.18
C TRP A 70 2.85 -5.18 12.01
N LEU A 71 3.74 -5.19 13.01
CA LEU A 71 4.92 -6.06 13.01
C LEU A 71 4.52 -7.55 13.01
N ASP A 72 3.46 -7.91 13.73
CA ASP A 72 2.92 -9.28 13.74
C ASP A 72 2.39 -9.69 12.37
N GLU A 73 1.65 -8.81 11.68
CA GLU A 73 1.20 -9.06 10.30
C GLU A 73 2.35 -9.22 9.31
N ILE A 74 3.40 -8.40 9.42
CA ILE A 74 4.61 -8.53 8.59
C ILE A 74 5.29 -9.87 8.86
N ASN A 75 5.44 -10.25 10.13
CA ASN A 75 6.04 -11.53 10.51
C ASN A 75 5.24 -12.71 9.94
N GLU A 76 3.91 -12.63 9.90
CA GLU A 76 3.06 -13.65 9.27
C GLU A 76 3.24 -13.72 7.75
N VAL A 77 3.34 -12.58 7.05
CA VAL A 77 3.62 -12.53 5.61
C VAL A 77 5.01 -13.10 5.29
N LEU A 78 6.03 -12.74 6.08
CA LEU A 78 7.39 -13.25 5.92
C LEU A 78 7.47 -14.76 6.17
N LYS A 79 6.80 -15.28 7.20
CA LYS A 79 6.73 -16.73 7.48
C LYS A 79 6.07 -17.51 6.33
N LYS A 80 4.98 -16.99 5.75
CA LYS A 80 4.31 -17.63 4.60
C LYS A 80 5.20 -17.73 3.36
N LYS A 81 6.15 -16.80 3.16
CA LYS A 81 7.11 -16.85 2.04
C LYS A 81 8.31 -17.77 2.27
N GLN A 82 8.66 -18.10 3.52
CA GLN A 82 9.79 -18.99 3.84
C GLN A 82 9.40 -20.48 3.94
N GLY A 83 8.10 -20.79 3.92
CA GLY A 83 7.57 -22.16 4.02
C GLY A 83 7.31 -22.86 2.67
N LYS A 84 7.85 -22.36 1.55
CA LYS A 84 7.74 -22.97 0.22
C LYS A 84 9.12 -23.26 -0.36
#